data_AF-A0A661AF75-F1
#
_entry.id   AF-A0A661AF75-F1
#
_cell.length_a   1.000
_cell.length_b   1.000
_cell.length_c   1.000
_cell.angle_alpha   90.00
_cell.angle_beta   90.00
_cell.angle_gamma   90.00
#
_symmetry.space_group_name_H-M   'P 1'
#
loop_
_entity.id
_entity.type
_entity.pdbx_description
1 polymer ?
#
loop_
_entity_poly.entity_id
_entity_poly.type
_entity_poly.pdbx_seq_one_letter_code
_entity_poly.pdbx_strand_id
1 'polypeptide(L)'
;MDRLWAPWRTKYILNPKKEGCIFCKKPGENKDKENYILKRGRYTFVIMNIYPYNNGHLMVAPYRHTGNLEDLSPEELGEMMDMVVECIKVLKEVMRPDGFNVGMNIGRVAGAGFEEHVHIHIVPRWNG
;
A
#
# COMPACT_ATOMS: atom_id res chain seq x y z
N MET A 1 16.83 12.31 -7.63
CA MET A 1 15.41 12.69 -7.79
C MET A 1 15.20 13.85 -6.85
N ASP A 2 15.18 15.07 -7.39
CA ASP A 2 15.40 16.25 -6.55
C ASP A 2 14.13 16.79 -5.91
N ARG A 3 12.94 16.50 -6.47
CA ARG A 3 11.63 16.83 -5.87
C ARG A 3 10.53 15.84 -6.26
N LEU A 4 9.76 15.39 -5.27
CA LEU A 4 8.45 14.75 -5.43
C LEU A 4 7.37 15.78 -5.06
N TRP A 5 6.53 16.15 -6.01
CA TRP A 5 5.42 17.08 -5.78
C TRP A 5 4.19 16.34 -5.25
N ALA A 6 3.77 16.70 -4.04
CA ALA A 6 2.62 16.11 -3.36
C ALA A 6 1.63 17.19 -2.92
N PRO A 7 0.87 17.81 -3.85
CA PRO A 7 -0.05 18.92 -3.54
C PRO A 7 -1.16 18.54 -2.54
N TRP A 8 -1.49 17.25 -2.40
CA TRP A 8 -2.40 16.74 -1.37
C TRP A 8 -1.81 16.78 0.05
N ARG A 9 -0.48 16.90 0.20
CA ARG A 9 0.22 16.75 1.48
C ARG A 9 -0.25 17.76 2.53
N THR A 10 -0.53 19.00 2.14
CA THR A 10 -1.07 20.02 3.05
C THR A 10 -2.42 19.59 3.62
N LYS A 11 -3.33 19.08 2.78
CA LYS A 11 -4.63 18.57 3.23
C LYS A 11 -4.51 17.33 4.11
N TYR A 12 -3.50 16.48 3.87
CA TYR A 12 -3.24 15.31 4.70
C TYR A 12 -2.78 15.72 6.11
N ILE A 13 -1.81 16.63 6.22
CA ILE A 13 -1.27 17.10 7.51
C ILE A 13 -2.34 17.81 8.34
N LEU A 14 -3.23 18.56 7.68
CA LEU A 14 -4.30 19.30 8.35
C LEU A 14 -5.51 18.45 8.73
N ASN A 15 -5.66 17.24 8.16
CA ASN A 15 -6.78 16.38 8.50
C ASN A 15 -6.54 15.70 9.86
N PRO A 16 -7.56 15.62 10.73
CA PRO A 16 -7.46 14.84 11.95
C PRO A 16 -7.20 13.38 11.58
N LYS A 17 -6.26 12.74 12.27
CA LYS A 17 -6.01 11.30 12.14
C LYS A 17 -7.31 10.58 12.50
N LYS A 18 -7.85 9.80 11.57
CA LYS A 18 -8.97 8.91 11.87
C LYS A 18 -8.50 7.82 12.82
N GLU A 19 -9.29 7.54 13.84
CA GLU A 19 -9.01 6.47 14.79
C GLU A 19 -9.12 5.10 14.12
N GLY A 20 -8.22 4.19 14.52
CA GLY A 20 -8.18 2.80 14.08
C GLY A 20 -7.34 2.53 12.82
N CYS A 21 -7.05 1.24 12.60
CA CYS A 21 -6.28 0.78 11.44
C CYS A 21 -7.14 0.75 10.16
N ILE A 22 -6.69 1.47 9.12
CA ILE A 22 -7.38 1.48 7.82
C ILE A 22 -7.38 0.10 7.16
N PHE A 23 -6.33 -0.69 7.35
CA PHE A 23 -6.18 -2.00 6.74
C PHE A 23 -7.07 -3.06 7.41
N CYS A 24 -7.49 -2.85 8.66
CA CYS A 24 -8.51 -3.68 9.31
C CYS A 24 -9.92 -3.23 8.93
N LYS A 25 -10.17 -1.91 8.96
CA LYS A 25 -11.51 -1.36 8.78
C LYS A 25 -12.00 -1.48 7.34
N LYS A 26 -11.17 -1.07 6.37
CA LYS A 26 -11.57 -0.95 4.96
C LYS A 26 -12.01 -2.28 4.34
N PRO A 27 -11.30 -3.39 4.55
CA PRO A 27 -11.75 -4.67 4.01
C PRO A 27 -13.00 -5.23 4.70
N GLY A 28 -13.24 -4.90 5.98
CA GLY A 28 -14.43 -5.33 6.71
C GLY A 28 -15.73 -4.62 6.28
N GLU A 29 -15.63 -3.45 5.65
CA GLU A 29 -16.80 -2.68 5.19
C GLU A 29 -17.45 -3.26 3.92
N ASN A 30 -16.81 -4.21 3.23
CA ASN A 30 -17.29 -4.83 1.97
C ASN A 30 -17.76 -3.81 0.89
N LYS A 31 -17.09 -2.67 0.84
CA LYS A 31 -17.35 -1.54 -0.08
C LYS A 31 -16.11 -1.27 -0.91
N ASP A 32 -15.73 -2.24 -1.75
CA ASP A 32 -14.41 -2.28 -2.38
C ASP A 32 -14.13 -1.05 -3.25
N LYS A 33 -15.13 -0.59 -4.01
CA LYS A 33 -14.99 0.58 -4.87
C LYS A 33 -14.79 1.87 -4.07
N GLU A 34 -15.58 2.08 -3.01
CA GLU A 34 -15.46 3.25 -2.14
C GLU A 34 -14.17 3.24 -1.31
N ASN A 35 -13.66 2.04 -1.04
CA ASN A 35 -12.46 1.82 -0.23
C ASN A 35 -11.19 1.64 -1.06
N TYR A 36 -11.29 1.73 -2.39
CA TYR A 36 -10.19 1.55 -3.33
C TYR A 36 -9.48 0.20 -3.19
N ILE A 37 -10.21 -0.84 -2.81
CA ILE A 37 -9.73 -2.22 -2.78
C ILE A 37 -9.83 -2.75 -4.21
N LEU A 38 -8.69 -3.16 -4.76
CA LEU A 38 -8.60 -3.65 -6.14
C LEU A 38 -8.73 -5.16 -6.22
N LYS A 39 -8.22 -5.87 -5.21
CA LYS A 39 -8.20 -7.33 -5.18
C LYS A 39 -8.19 -7.86 -3.76
N ARG A 40 -8.86 -8.99 -3.54
CA ARG A 40 -8.87 -9.76 -2.29
C ARG A 40 -8.28 -11.14 -2.56
N GLY A 41 -7.29 -11.52 -1.76
CA GLY A 41 -6.73 -12.86 -1.68
C GLY A 41 -7.31 -13.63 -0.49
N ARG A 42 -6.65 -14.72 -0.12
CA ARG A 42 -7.00 -15.53 1.05
C ARG A 42 -6.49 -14.90 2.34
N TYR A 43 -5.27 -14.39 2.33
CA TYR A 43 -4.57 -13.81 3.48
C TYR A 43 -4.34 -12.30 3.35
N THR A 44 -4.33 -11.80 2.12
CA THR A 44 -3.90 -10.45 1.77
C THR A 44 -4.87 -9.77 0.83
N PHE A 45 -4.73 -8.46 0.66
CA PHE A 45 -5.52 -7.68 -0.29
C PHE A 45 -4.69 -6.52 -0.85
N VAL A 46 -5.15 -5.99 -1.98
CA VAL A 46 -4.57 -4.83 -2.67
C VAL A 46 -5.47 -3.63 -2.48
N ILE A 47 -4.91 -2.51 -2.02
CA ILE A 47 -5.62 -1.24 -1.83
C ILE A 47 -4.82 -0.09 -2.45
N MET A 48 -5.50 0.88 -3.08
CA MET A 48 -4.82 2.08 -3.58
C MET A 48 -4.47 3.03 -2.44
N ASN A 49 -3.31 3.68 -2.55
CA ASN A 49 -2.95 4.74 -1.62
C ASN A 49 -3.64 6.05 -2.03
N ILE A 50 -4.49 6.60 -1.14
CA ILE A 50 -5.18 7.88 -1.35
C ILE A 50 -4.26 9.11 -1.25
N TYR A 51 -3.04 8.93 -0.74
CA TYR A 51 -1.96 9.91 -0.71
C TYR A 51 -0.75 9.37 -1.49
N PRO A 52 -0.90 9.15 -2.81
CA PRO A 52 0.04 8.37 -3.61
C PRO A 52 1.36 9.11 -3.83
N TYR A 53 2.53 8.46 -3.89
CA TYR A 53 3.76 9.15 -4.31
C TYR A 53 3.73 9.50 -5.81
N ASN A 54 3.17 8.59 -6.61
CA ASN A 54 2.88 8.74 -8.03
C ASN A 54 1.54 8.06 -8.34
N ASN A 55 0.91 8.45 -9.45
CA ASN A 55 -0.30 7.78 -9.94
C ASN A 55 -0.07 6.27 -10.05
N GLY A 56 -1.02 5.48 -9.58
CA GLY A 56 -0.89 4.01 -9.53
C GLY A 56 -0.14 3.49 -8.31
N HIS A 57 0.06 4.29 -7.25
CA HIS A 57 0.61 3.81 -5.98
C HIS A 57 -0.36 2.83 -5.31
N LEU A 58 0.04 1.55 -5.28
CA LEU A 58 -0.70 0.47 -4.64
C LEU A 58 -0.03 0.04 -3.33
N MET A 59 -0.82 -0.57 -2.45
CA MET A 59 -0.36 -1.20 -1.23
C MET A 59 -0.90 -2.62 -1.15
N VAL A 60 -0.04 -3.58 -0.78
CA VAL A 60 -0.43 -4.94 -0.43
C VAL A 60 -0.34 -5.09 1.08
N ALA A 61 -1.41 -5.52 1.73
CA ALA A 61 -1.47 -5.71 3.17
C ALA A 61 -2.11 -7.06 3.54
N PRO A 62 -1.68 -7.71 4.63
CA PRO A 62 -2.38 -8.87 5.17
C PRO A 62 -3.66 -8.43 5.87
N TYR A 63 -4.64 -9.34 5.97
CA TYR A 63 -5.82 -9.14 6.82
C TYR A 63 -5.44 -9.13 8.31
N ARG A 64 -4.42 -9.90 8.69
CA ARG A 64 -3.91 -9.96 10.06
C ARG A 64 -3.30 -8.62 10.46
N HIS A 65 -3.66 -8.14 11.66
CA HIS A 65 -3.14 -6.91 12.21
C HIS A 65 -1.82 -7.17 12.94
N THR A 66 -0.71 -6.81 12.31
CA THR A 66 0.61 -6.78 12.96
C THR A 66 1.49 -5.73 12.30
N GLY A 67 2.30 -5.05 13.12
CA GLY A 67 3.35 -4.12 12.67
C GLY A 67 4.70 -4.81 12.41
N ASN A 68 4.82 -6.10 12.74
CA ASN A 68 6.05 -6.86 12.60
C ASN A 68 5.94 -7.81 11.41
N LEU A 69 6.96 -7.80 10.56
CA LEU A 69 6.99 -8.65 9.37
C LEU A 69 7.27 -10.11 9.75
N GLU A 70 8.11 -10.30 10.76
CA GLU A 70 8.53 -11.59 11.30
C GLU A 70 7.41 -12.39 11.97
N ASP A 71 6.30 -11.74 12.31
CA ASP A 71 5.15 -12.44 12.88
C ASP A 71 4.34 -13.19 11.80
N LEU A 72 4.45 -12.80 10.53
CA LEU A 72 3.63 -13.35 9.44
C LEU A 72 4.00 -14.79 9.11
N SER A 73 3.00 -15.59 8.75
CA SER A 73 3.22 -16.96 8.30
C SER A 73 3.88 -16.99 6.91
N PRO A 74 4.56 -18.10 6.54
CA PRO A 74 5.10 -18.27 5.19
C PRO A 74 4.04 -18.13 4.09
N GLU A 75 2.80 -18.55 4.34
CA GLU A 75 1.68 -18.42 3.40
C GLU A 75 1.23 -16.97 3.25
N GLU A 76 1.18 -16.20 4.35
CA GLU A 76 0.89 -14.76 4.30
C GLU A 76 1.97 -14.03 3.49
N LEU A 77 3.25 -14.27 3.80
CA LEU A 77 4.39 -13.66 3.11
C LEU A 77 4.43 -14.05 1.62
N GLY A 78 4.17 -15.32 1.31
CA GLY A 78 4.10 -15.81 -0.06
C GLY A 78 3.00 -15.12 -0.86
N GLU A 79 1.77 -15.07 -0.34
CA GLU A 79 0.66 -14.42 -1.02
C GLU A 79 0.88 -12.90 -1.15
N MET A 80 1.50 -12.24 -0.16
CA MET A 80 1.88 -10.83 -0.26
C MET A 80 2.78 -10.60 -1.47
N MET A 81 3.80 -11.44 -1.68
CA MET A 81 4.72 -11.31 -2.80
C MET A 81 4.07 -11.67 -4.15
N ASP A 82 3.21 -12.66 -4.19
CA ASP A 82 2.44 -13.00 -5.40
C ASP A 82 1.55 -11.82 -5.84
N MET A 83 0.86 -11.17 -4.89
CA MET A 83 0.07 -9.97 -5.15
C MET A 83 0.93 -8.81 -5.66
N VAL A 84 2.15 -8.63 -5.12
CA VAL A 84 3.09 -7.61 -5.61
C VAL A 84 3.47 -7.87 -7.07
N VAL A 85 3.81 -9.11 -7.42
CA VAL A 85 4.18 -9.50 -8.79
C VAL A 85 3.02 -9.24 -9.75
N GLU A 86 1.80 -9.61 -9.37
CA GLU A 86 0.59 -9.34 -10.16
C GLU A 86 0.34 -7.84 -10.35
N CYS A 87 0.42 -7.05 -9.27
CA CYS A 87 0.27 -5.60 -9.33
C CYS A 87 1.26 -4.96 -10.31
N ILE A 88 2.53 -5.40 -10.30
CA ILE A 88 3.55 -4.90 -11.23
C ILE A 88 3.17 -5.23 -12.68
N LYS A 89 2.69 -6.45 -12.96
CA LYS A 89 2.26 -6.85 -14.31
C LYS A 89 1.11 -5.97 -14.80
N VAL A 90 0.09 -5.78 -13.98
CA VAL A 90 -1.08 -4.94 -14.31
C VAL A 90 -0.65 -3.48 -14.53
N LEU A 91 0.18 -2.92 -13.64
CA LEU A 91 0.66 -1.53 -13.79
C LEU A 91 1.51 -1.34 -15.05
N LYS A 92 2.32 -2.33 -15.44
CA LYS A 92 3.05 -2.32 -16.71
C LYS A 92 2.12 -2.25 -17.92
N GLU A 93 1.03 -3.01 -17.90
CA GLU A 93 0.05 -3.04 -18.98
C GLU A 93 -0.72 -1.71 -19.09
N VAL A 94 -1.26 -1.22 -17.97
CA VAL A 94 -2.22 -0.11 -17.99
C VAL A 94 -1.57 1.27 -17.91
N MET A 95 -0.33 1.39 -17.40
CA MET A 95 0.34 2.69 -17.20
C MET A 95 1.70 2.82 -17.90
N ARG A 96 2.33 1.70 -18.29
CA ARG A 96 3.65 1.67 -18.93
C ARG A 96 4.73 2.51 -18.19
N PRO A 97 4.95 2.30 -16.87
CA PRO A 97 6.07 2.90 -16.14
C PRO A 97 7.42 2.35 -16.59
N ASP A 98 8.46 3.17 -16.46
CA ASP A 98 9.86 2.81 -16.74
C ASP A 98 10.48 1.97 -15.60
N GLY A 99 9.91 2.04 -14.40
CA GLY A 99 10.41 1.30 -13.24
C GLY A 99 9.45 1.33 -12.04
N PHE A 100 9.87 0.74 -10.92
CA PHE A 100 9.08 0.67 -9.70
C PHE A 100 9.97 0.86 -8.46
N ASN A 101 9.44 1.50 -7.42
CA ASN A 101 9.90 1.27 -6.05
C ASN A 101 8.95 0.30 -5.36
N VAL A 102 9.51 -0.73 -4.75
CA VAL A 102 8.77 -1.71 -3.96
C VAL A 102 9.44 -1.82 -2.60
N GLY A 103 8.68 -1.70 -1.52
CA GLY A 103 9.26 -1.73 -0.18
C GLY A 103 8.27 -1.54 0.95
N MET A 104 8.77 -1.71 2.17
CA MET A 104 8.01 -1.59 3.42
C MET A 104 8.78 -0.67 4.37
N ASN A 105 8.05 0.12 5.14
CA ASN A 105 8.61 0.85 6.27
C ASN A 105 8.15 0.14 7.55
N ILE A 106 9.09 -0.41 8.33
CA ILE A 106 8.78 -1.15 9.56
C ILE A 106 9.18 -0.33 10.77
N GLY A 107 8.20 -0.04 11.64
CA GLY A 107 8.37 0.78 12.83
C GLY A 107 8.35 2.30 12.55
N ARG A 108 8.08 3.07 13.61
CA ARG A 108 7.92 4.52 13.57
C ARG A 108 9.08 5.26 12.91
N VAL A 109 10.30 4.88 13.28
CA VAL A 109 11.53 5.58 12.87
C VAL A 109 11.82 5.38 11.38
N ALA A 110 11.39 4.27 10.79
CA ALA A 110 11.50 4.01 9.36
C ALA A 110 10.49 4.82 8.51
N GLY A 111 9.62 5.62 9.14
CA GLY A 111 8.61 6.41 8.44
C GLY A 111 7.37 5.60 8.05
N ALA A 112 7.01 4.58 8.83
CA ALA A 112 5.75 3.86 8.65
C ALA A 112 4.57 4.82 8.86
N GLY A 113 3.75 5.02 7.82
CA GLY A 113 2.53 5.85 7.92
C GLY A 113 1.47 5.24 8.84
N PHE A 114 1.48 3.90 8.94
CA PHE A 114 0.73 3.08 9.89
C PHE A 114 1.69 2.06 10.47
N GLU A 115 2.23 2.33 11.65
CA GLU A 115 3.29 1.51 12.26
C GLU A 115 2.81 0.16 12.79
N GLU A 116 1.52 0.05 13.13
CA GLU A 116 0.91 -1.15 13.70
C GLU A 116 0.42 -2.15 12.65
N HIS A 117 0.54 -1.84 11.34
CA HIS A 117 0.05 -2.71 10.27
C HIS A 117 0.99 -2.70 9.07
N VAL A 118 1.69 -3.81 8.86
CA VAL A 118 2.65 -4.00 7.76
C VAL A 118 1.97 -3.94 6.38
N HIS A 119 2.60 -3.25 5.45
CA HIS A 119 2.12 -3.17 4.07
C HIS A 119 3.30 -2.89 3.11
N ILE A 120 3.23 -3.50 1.93
CA ILE A 120 4.20 -3.29 0.85
C ILE A 120 3.68 -2.19 -0.06
N HIS A 121 4.47 -1.14 -0.22
CA HIS A 121 4.25 -0.10 -1.23
C HIS A 121 4.72 -0.58 -2.59
N ILE A 122 3.94 -0.28 -3.62
CA ILE A 122 4.28 -0.48 -5.04
C ILE A 122 4.07 0.85 -5.74
N VAL A 123 5.17 1.54 -6.04
CA VAL A 123 5.14 2.90 -6.61
C VAL A 123 5.71 2.85 -8.03
N PRO A 124 4.88 3.02 -9.08
CA PRO A 124 5.38 3.13 -10.45
C PRO A 124 6.18 4.42 -10.65
N ARG A 125 7.21 4.34 -11.49
CA ARG A 125 8.20 5.39 -11.73
C ARG A 125 8.40 5.61 -13.23
N TRP A 126 8.57 6.86 -13.61
CA TRP A 126 8.96 7.29 -14.95
C TRP A 126 10.27 8.07 -14.87
N ASN A 127 11.02 8.10 -15.96
CA ASN A 127 12.22 8.90 -16.07
C ASN A 127 11.85 10.40 -16.14
N GLY A 128 12.19 11.14 -15.08
CA GLY A 128 11.83 12.56 -14.85
C GLY A 128 11.74 12.89 -13.36
#